data_AF-A0AAJ4CRY8-F1
#
_entry.id   AF-A0AAJ4CRY8-F1
#
_cell.length_a   1.000
_cell.length_b   1.000
_cell.length_c   1.000
_cell.angle_alpha   90.00
_cell.angle_beta   90.00
_cell.angle_gamma   90.00
#
_symmetry.space_group_name_H-M   'P 1'
#
loop_
_entity.id
_entity.type
_entity.pdbx_description
1 polymer ?
#
loop_
_entity_poly.entity_id
_entity_poly.type
_entity_poly.pdbx_seq_one_letter_code
_entity_poly.pdbx_strand_id
1 'polypeptide(L)'
;MGGKKIVSSGQLSNGLLTLAGTILGAAIAALSGIGAAQITSKQAAEAADKANLIHSRSSCLQSASLQEQNLRSHASVFLGSIGAFRNTLSHPQLYKKEDFTKNMDLIVVNGMETSAFTSTALSDLTIRLSDSARKLTEMTSNTSNEELTINALLYNQLTEAWLKQYRLDLDQISKERSQCELK
;
A
#
# COMPACT_ATOMS: atom_id res chain seq x y z
N MET A 1 -40.38 -67.69 64.69
CA MET A 1 -39.78 -67.34 63.39
C MET A 1 -39.66 -65.82 63.30
N GLY A 2 -38.52 -65.28 62.88
CA GLY A 2 -38.33 -63.83 62.63
C GLY A 2 -37.19 -63.18 63.42
N GLY A 3 -35.95 -63.66 63.23
CA GLY A 3 -34.75 -63.03 63.80
C GLY A 3 -34.38 -61.73 63.07
N LYS A 4 -34.22 -60.65 63.84
CA LYS A 4 -33.67 -59.34 63.45
C LYS A 4 -32.31 -59.50 62.75
N LYS A 5 -32.17 -58.95 61.53
CA LYS A 5 -30.86 -58.69 60.91
C LYS A 5 -30.24 -57.44 61.55
N ILE A 6 -29.08 -57.62 62.17
CA ILE A 6 -28.21 -56.54 62.61
C ILE A 6 -27.44 -56.06 61.36
N VAL A 7 -27.63 -54.80 61.00
CA VAL A 7 -26.84 -54.11 59.96
C VAL A 7 -25.47 -53.80 60.57
N SER A 8 -24.41 -54.31 59.96
CA SER A 8 -23.02 -54.09 60.38
C SER A 8 -22.50 -52.75 59.86
N SER A 9 -22.08 -51.90 60.78
CA SER A 9 -21.60 -50.52 60.59
C SER A 9 -20.23 -50.39 59.91
N GLY A 10 -19.70 -51.46 59.29
CA GLY A 10 -18.36 -51.51 58.69
C GLY A 10 -18.28 -51.22 57.19
N GLN A 11 -19.42 -51.16 56.48
CA GLN A 11 -19.44 -50.97 55.01
C GLN A 11 -19.68 -49.52 54.56
N LEU A 12 -20.01 -48.61 55.48
CA LEU A 12 -20.31 -47.21 55.16
C LEU A 12 -19.08 -46.30 55.08
N SER A 13 -17.94 -46.67 55.67
CA SER A 13 -16.74 -45.83 55.71
C SER A 13 -15.92 -45.85 54.41
N ASN A 14 -15.78 -47.01 53.78
CA ASN A 14 -15.01 -47.14 52.53
C ASN A 14 -15.72 -46.47 51.34
N GLY A 15 -17.04 -46.58 51.25
CA GLY A 15 -17.83 -45.94 50.18
C GLY A 15 -17.82 -44.41 50.25
N LEU A 16 -17.85 -43.83 51.47
CA LEU A 16 -17.76 -42.38 51.67
C LEU A 16 -16.36 -41.82 51.33
N LEU A 17 -15.29 -42.55 51.66
CA LEU A 17 -13.91 -42.15 51.33
C LEU A 17 -13.65 -42.22 49.82
N THR A 18 -14.18 -43.23 49.13
CA THR A 18 -14.07 -43.32 47.66
C THR A 18 -14.87 -42.22 46.97
N LEU A 19 -16.09 -41.92 47.45
CA LEU A 19 -16.94 -40.87 46.88
C LEU A 19 -16.32 -39.47 47.12
N ALA A 20 -15.79 -39.21 48.32
CA ALA A 20 -15.08 -37.97 48.65
C ALA A 20 -13.80 -37.79 47.80
N GLY A 21 -13.05 -38.87 47.57
CA GLY A 21 -11.86 -38.87 46.70
C GLY A 21 -12.19 -38.59 45.22
N THR A 22 -13.28 -39.15 44.70
CA THR A 22 -13.75 -38.86 43.33
C THR A 22 -14.29 -37.44 43.16
N ILE A 23 -14.97 -36.89 44.17
CA ILE A 23 -15.47 -35.50 44.14
C ILE A 23 -14.30 -34.52 44.22
N LEU A 24 -13.30 -34.78 45.06
CA LEU A 24 -12.07 -33.98 45.11
C LEU A 24 -11.30 -34.05 43.79
N GLY A 25 -11.15 -35.25 43.21
CA GLY A 25 -10.48 -35.44 41.92
C GLY A 25 -11.18 -34.72 40.77
N ALA A 26 -12.52 -34.80 40.71
CA ALA A 26 -13.33 -34.10 39.71
C ALA A 26 -13.27 -32.56 39.89
N ALA A 27 -13.24 -32.06 41.12
CA ALA A 27 -13.10 -30.63 41.40
C ALA A 27 -11.71 -30.11 40.99
N ILE A 28 -10.64 -30.86 41.26
CA ILE A 28 -9.27 -30.50 40.86
C ILE A 28 -9.11 -30.56 39.32
N ALA A 29 -9.70 -31.57 38.67
CA ALA A 29 -9.72 -31.67 37.21
C ALA A 29 -10.53 -30.55 36.54
N ALA A 30 -11.66 -30.14 37.12
CA ALA A 30 -12.45 -29.00 36.65
C ALA A 30 -11.72 -27.66 36.84
N LEU A 31 -11.07 -27.45 38.00
CA LEU A 31 -10.29 -26.24 38.27
C LEU A 31 -9.06 -26.14 37.36
N SER A 32 -8.37 -27.25 37.11
CA SER A 32 -7.25 -27.31 36.16
C SER A 32 -7.70 -27.18 34.70
N GLY A 33 -8.89 -27.70 34.34
CA GLY A 33 -9.51 -27.50 33.03
C GLY A 33 -9.93 -26.05 32.76
N ILE A 34 -10.45 -25.34 33.76
CA ILE A 34 -10.77 -23.91 33.67
C ILE A 34 -9.48 -23.07 33.57
N GLY A 35 -8.46 -23.41 34.35
CA GLY A 35 -7.13 -22.77 34.25
C GLY A 35 -6.47 -22.96 32.89
N ALA A 36 -6.48 -24.19 32.36
CA ALA A 36 -5.96 -24.50 31.03
C ALA A 36 -6.75 -23.78 29.93
N ALA A 37 -8.10 -23.77 30.00
CA ALA A 37 -8.93 -23.06 29.03
C ALA A 37 -8.69 -21.53 29.03
N GLN A 38 -8.48 -20.92 30.20
CA GLN A 38 -8.13 -19.50 30.30
C GLN A 38 -6.71 -19.18 29.81
N ILE A 39 -5.75 -20.07 30.01
CA ILE A 39 -4.39 -19.92 29.46
C ILE A 39 -4.43 -20.06 27.93
N THR A 40 -5.20 -21.02 27.43
CA THR A 40 -5.33 -21.27 25.98
C THR A 40 -6.09 -20.14 25.29
N SER A 41 -7.12 -19.56 25.91
CA SER A 41 -7.85 -18.42 25.35
C SER A 41 -7.02 -17.12 25.39
N LYS A 42 -6.22 -16.90 26.43
CA LYS A 42 -5.25 -15.78 26.46
C LYS A 42 -4.15 -15.94 25.42
N GLN A 43 -3.58 -17.14 25.28
CA GLN A 43 -2.59 -17.41 24.23
C GLN A 43 -3.18 -17.33 22.83
N ALA A 44 -4.43 -17.74 22.64
CA ALA A 44 -5.15 -17.60 21.36
C ALA A 44 -5.47 -16.13 21.06
N ALA A 45 -5.84 -15.33 22.06
CA ALA A 45 -6.04 -13.89 21.92
C ALA A 45 -4.71 -13.18 21.60
N GLU A 46 -3.62 -13.49 22.31
CA GLU A 46 -2.29 -12.95 22.02
C GLU A 46 -1.76 -13.38 20.64
N ALA A 47 -2.03 -14.62 20.22
CA ALA A 47 -1.68 -15.10 18.89
C ALA A 47 -2.52 -14.43 17.80
N ALA A 48 -3.82 -14.21 18.04
CA ALA A 48 -4.70 -13.48 17.13
C ALA A 48 -4.31 -12.01 17.03
N ASP A 49 -3.96 -11.35 18.14
CA ASP A 49 -3.47 -9.97 18.15
C ASP A 49 -2.13 -9.83 17.41
N LYS A 50 -1.20 -10.76 17.63
CA LYS A 50 0.06 -10.82 16.86
C LYS A 50 -0.18 -11.07 15.38
N ALA A 51 -1.09 -11.97 15.03
CA ALA A 51 -1.44 -12.26 13.64
C ALA A 51 -2.10 -11.05 12.97
N ASN A 52 -2.99 -10.33 13.67
CA ASN A 52 -3.60 -9.09 13.19
C ASN A 52 -2.55 -7.98 12.99
N LEU A 53 -1.60 -7.84 13.90
CA LEU A 53 -0.52 -6.86 13.79
C LEU A 53 0.43 -7.19 12.63
N ILE A 54 0.76 -8.47 12.43
CA ILE A 54 1.54 -8.92 11.27
C ILE A 54 0.78 -8.67 9.97
N HIS A 55 -0.52 -8.99 9.93
CA HIS A 55 -1.35 -8.80 8.75
C HIS A 55 -1.51 -7.31 8.38
N SER A 56 -1.76 -6.45 9.37
CA SER A 56 -1.89 -5.00 9.15
C SER A 56 -0.58 -4.39 8.64
N ARG A 57 0.56 -4.80 9.22
CA ARG A 57 1.89 -4.40 8.74
C ARG A 57 2.16 -4.87 7.31
N SER A 58 1.86 -6.13 7.01
CA SER A 58 2.04 -6.69 5.67
C SER A 58 1.19 -5.96 4.62
N SER A 59 -0.08 -5.69 4.93
CA SER A 59 -0.99 -4.95 4.05
C SER A 59 -0.54 -3.50 3.81
N CYS A 60 -0.04 -2.83 4.86
CA CYS A 60 0.53 -1.48 4.78
C CYS A 60 1.76 -1.46 3.85
N LEU A 61 2.71 -2.37 4.06
CA LEU A 61 3.92 -2.50 3.23
C LEU A 61 3.60 -2.82 1.77
N GLN A 62 2.63 -3.71 1.54
CA GLN A 62 2.21 -4.08 0.19
C GLN A 62 1.57 -2.88 -0.53
N SER A 63 0.75 -2.10 0.16
CA SER A 63 0.12 -0.89 -0.38
C SER A 63 1.16 0.16 -0.78
N ALA A 64 2.13 0.45 0.10
CA ALA A 64 3.22 1.39 -0.21
C ALA A 64 4.10 0.89 -1.36
N SER A 65 4.38 -0.41 -1.42
CA SER A 65 5.18 -1.01 -2.50
C SER A 65 4.45 -0.93 -3.85
N LEU A 66 3.14 -1.17 -3.86
CA LEU A 66 2.32 -1.06 -5.07
C LEU A 66 2.23 0.40 -5.55
N GLN A 67 2.06 1.35 -4.63
CA GLN A 67 2.09 2.78 -4.96
C GLN A 67 3.44 3.19 -5.56
N GLU A 68 4.55 2.78 -4.95
CA GLU A 68 5.90 3.06 -5.48
C GLU A 68 6.08 2.45 -6.88
N GLN A 69 5.68 1.20 -7.07
CA GLN A 69 5.79 0.50 -8.35
C GLN A 69 4.97 1.18 -9.44
N ASN A 70 3.70 1.50 -9.17
CA ASN A 70 2.83 2.20 -10.11
C ASN A 70 3.41 3.56 -10.47
N LEU A 71 3.77 4.36 -9.46
CA LEU A 71 4.34 5.69 -9.66
C LEU A 71 5.59 5.62 -10.54
N ARG A 72 6.55 4.74 -10.23
CA ARG A 72 7.79 4.59 -11.01
C ARG A 72 7.54 4.12 -12.44
N SER A 73 6.65 3.14 -12.61
CA SER A 73 6.34 2.56 -13.92
C SER A 73 5.76 3.62 -14.86
N HIS A 74 4.70 4.31 -14.43
CA HIS A 74 4.04 5.34 -15.24
C HIS A 74 4.94 6.57 -15.42
N ALA A 75 5.63 7.01 -14.38
CA ALA A 75 6.62 8.09 -14.47
C ALA A 75 7.70 7.81 -15.53
N SER A 76 8.21 6.58 -15.60
CA SER A 76 9.23 6.20 -16.58
C SER A 76 8.74 6.36 -18.01
N VAL A 77 7.50 5.94 -18.31
CA VAL A 77 6.91 6.06 -19.64
C VAL A 77 6.65 7.53 -19.99
N PHE A 78 6.13 8.31 -19.04
CA PHE A 78 5.87 9.73 -19.26
C PHE A 78 7.17 10.53 -19.47
N LEU A 79 8.21 10.29 -18.66
CA LEU A 79 9.53 10.91 -18.84
C LEU A 79 10.15 10.54 -20.19
N GLY A 80 9.98 9.30 -20.66
CA GLY A 80 10.39 8.90 -22.01
C GLY A 80 9.71 9.73 -23.11
N SER A 81 8.42 10.03 -22.94
CA SER A 81 7.63 10.84 -23.86
C SER A 81 8.07 12.31 -23.86
N ILE A 82 8.33 12.88 -22.67
CA ILE A 82 8.95 14.19 -22.52
C ILE A 82 10.29 14.23 -23.25
N GLY A 83 11.14 13.21 -23.07
CA GLY A 83 12.43 13.10 -23.73
C GLY A 83 12.31 13.09 -25.25
N ALA A 84 11.39 12.29 -25.79
CA ALA A 84 11.13 12.22 -27.23
C ALA A 84 10.69 13.57 -27.80
N PHE A 85 9.75 14.26 -27.16
CA PHE A 85 9.28 15.57 -27.60
C PHE A 85 10.35 16.65 -27.49
N ARG A 86 11.10 16.72 -26.38
CA ARG A 86 12.23 17.65 -26.21
C ARG A 86 13.27 17.44 -27.29
N ASN A 87 13.58 16.19 -27.64
CA ASN A 87 14.52 15.90 -28.72
C ASN A 87 14.02 16.42 -30.08
N THR A 88 12.70 16.36 -30.31
CA THR A 88 12.06 16.91 -31.52
C THR A 88 12.16 18.44 -31.55
N LEU A 89 11.90 19.10 -30.42
CA LEU A 89 12.01 20.56 -30.27
C LEU A 89 13.44 21.08 -30.42
N SER A 90 14.44 20.35 -29.92
CA SER A 90 15.85 20.77 -29.95
C SER A 90 16.50 20.60 -31.32
N HIS A 91 15.99 19.71 -32.17
CA HIS A 91 16.55 19.41 -33.48
C HIS A 91 15.49 19.49 -34.59
N PRO A 92 14.76 20.61 -34.73
CA PRO A 92 13.59 20.69 -35.59
C PRO A 92 13.90 20.41 -37.08
N GLN A 93 15.13 20.66 -37.52
CA GLN A 93 15.60 20.36 -38.87
C GLN A 93 15.69 18.85 -39.20
N LEU A 94 15.71 17.99 -38.17
CA LEU A 94 15.79 16.54 -38.34
C LEU A 94 14.41 15.85 -38.36
N TYR A 95 13.35 16.59 -38.06
CA TYR A 95 12.02 16.04 -37.83
C TYR A 95 10.99 16.67 -38.75
N LYS A 96 10.03 15.88 -39.20
CA LYS A 96 8.88 16.39 -39.96
C LYS A 96 7.80 16.86 -39.01
N LYS A 97 6.86 17.67 -39.50
CA LYS A 97 5.72 18.16 -38.70
C LYS A 97 4.94 17.02 -38.04
N GLU A 98 4.79 15.89 -38.73
CA GLU A 98 4.10 14.71 -38.21
C GLU A 98 4.80 14.11 -36.98
N ASP A 99 6.13 14.24 -36.88
CA ASP A 99 6.90 13.76 -35.73
C ASP A 99 6.63 14.60 -34.47
N PHE A 100 6.41 15.91 -34.63
CA PHE A 100 6.00 16.79 -33.52
C PHE A 100 4.64 16.40 -32.98
N THR A 101 3.65 16.23 -33.88
CA THR A 101 2.30 15.79 -33.49
C THR A 101 2.35 14.44 -32.80
N LYS A 102 3.04 13.46 -33.39
CA LYS A 102 3.21 12.12 -32.81
C LYS A 102 3.82 12.17 -31.40
N ASN A 103 4.90 12.91 -31.22
CA ASN A 103 5.58 12.96 -29.92
C ASN A 103 4.80 13.78 -28.87
N MET A 104 4.03 14.77 -29.31
CA MET A 104 3.05 15.48 -28.47
C MET A 104 1.92 14.54 -28.02
N ASP A 105 1.36 13.74 -28.93
CA ASP A 105 0.31 12.76 -28.61
C ASP A 105 0.80 11.74 -27.57
N LEU A 106 2.05 11.30 -27.67
CA LEU A 106 2.67 10.42 -26.67
C LEU A 106 2.74 11.07 -25.28
N ILE A 107 3.11 12.36 -25.18
CA ILE A 107 3.08 13.08 -23.91
C ILE A 107 1.67 13.11 -23.35
N VAL A 108 0.68 13.45 -24.18
CA VAL A 108 -0.72 13.57 -23.75
C VAL A 108 -1.26 12.24 -23.23
N VAL A 109 -1.10 11.16 -23.98
CA VAL A 109 -1.61 9.83 -23.61
C VAL A 109 -0.92 9.34 -22.34
N ASN A 110 0.40 9.32 -22.33
CA ASN A 110 1.16 8.82 -21.18
C ASN A 110 1.03 9.75 -19.95
N GLY A 111 0.78 11.03 -20.18
CA GLY A 111 0.46 12.00 -19.13
C GLY A 111 -0.88 11.70 -18.49
N MET A 112 -1.93 11.44 -19.27
CA MET A 112 -3.23 11.04 -18.71
C MET A 112 -3.13 9.75 -17.91
N GLU A 113 -2.44 8.73 -18.43
CA GLU A 113 -2.21 7.49 -17.70
C GLU A 113 -1.46 7.73 -16.39
N THR A 114 -0.39 8.52 -16.43
CA THR A 114 0.40 8.85 -15.24
C THR A 114 -0.41 9.59 -14.20
N SER A 115 -1.23 10.55 -14.63
CA SER A 115 -2.04 11.39 -13.75
C SER A 115 -2.99 10.60 -12.83
N ALA A 116 -3.45 9.43 -13.28
CA ALA A 116 -4.34 8.53 -12.53
C ALA A 116 -3.65 7.81 -11.36
N PHE A 117 -2.31 7.69 -11.38
CA PHE A 117 -1.52 6.94 -10.39
C PHE A 117 -0.59 7.84 -9.57
N THR A 118 -0.77 9.15 -9.66
CA THR A 118 0.08 10.14 -9.00
C THR A 118 -0.66 10.97 -7.96
N SER A 119 0.07 11.69 -7.11
CA SER A 119 -0.53 12.70 -6.24
C SER A 119 -1.25 13.79 -7.05
N THR A 120 -2.17 14.51 -6.41
CA THR A 120 -2.86 15.66 -7.03
C THR A 120 -1.90 16.70 -7.58
N ALA A 121 -0.81 16.98 -6.85
CA ALA A 121 0.19 17.96 -7.27
C ALA A 121 0.95 17.51 -8.53
N LEU A 122 1.35 16.23 -8.59
CA LEU A 122 2.06 15.69 -9.73
C LEU A 122 1.11 15.51 -10.93
N SER A 123 -0.16 15.20 -10.70
CA SER A 123 -1.22 15.16 -11.71
C SER A 123 -1.44 16.52 -12.37
N ASP A 124 -1.55 17.61 -11.58
CA ASP A 124 -1.66 18.98 -12.11
C ASP A 124 -0.47 19.35 -13.02
N LEU A 125 0.75 19.06 -12.57
CA LEU A 125 1.96 19.30 -13.36
C LEU A 125 1.98 18.47 -14.65
N THR A 126 1.48 17.23 -14.61
CA THR A 126 1.38 16.34 -15.76
C THR A 126 0.43 16.89 -16.83
N ILE A 127 -0.73 17.40 -16.41
CA ILE A 127 -1.71 18.04 -17.29
C ILE A 127 -1.12 19.30 -17.92
N ARG A 128 -0.51 20.18 -17.10
CA ARG A 128 0.10 21.43 -17.58
C ARG A 128 1.25 21.19 -18.56
N LEU A 129 2.05 20.14 -18.34
CA LEU A 129 3.09 19.72 -19.30
C LEU A 129 2.48 19.27 -20.63
N SER A 130 1.40 18.50 -20.57
CA SER A 130 0.70 18.00 -21.76
C SER A 130 0.11 19.16 -22.57
N ASP A 131 -0.52 20.13 -21.91
CA ASP A 131 -1.07 21.32 -22.56
C ASP A 131 0.04 22.22 -23.14
N SER A 132 1.15 22.37 -22.42
CA SER A 132 2.30 23.11 -22.91
C SER A 132 2.93 22.44 -24.14
N ALA A 133 2.93 21.11 -24.23
CA ALA A 133 3.40 20.38 -25.41
C ALA A 133 2.48 20.57 -26.63
N ARG A 134 1.15 20.55 -26.42
CA ARG A 134 0.16 20.88 -27.46
C ARG A 134 0.42 22.28 -28.02
N LYS A 135 0.51 23.27 -27.12
CA LYS A 135 0.73 24.67 -27.49
C LYS A 135 2.03 24.86 -28.29
N LEU A 136 3.12 24.22 -27.86
CA LEU A 136 4.39 24.25 -28.60
C LEU A 136 4.27 23.63 -30.00
N THR A 137 3.52 22.54 -30.15
CA THR A 137 3.29 21.88 -31.44
C THR A 137 2.46 22.73 -32.40
N GLU A 138 1.50 23.51 -31.88
CA GLU A 138 0.71 24.44 -32.68
C GLU A 138 1.57 25.63 -33.16
N MET A 139 2.46 26.13 -32.29
CA MET A 139 3.31 27.30 -32.55
C MET A 139 4.42 27.06 -33.57
N THR A 140 4.91 25.82 -33.71
CA THR A 140 5.97 25.49 -34.70
C THR A 140 5.55 25.73 -36.15
N SER A 141 4.26 25.98 -36.41
CA SER A 141 3.74 26.20 -37.76
C SER A 141 3.61 27.66 -38.18
N ASN A 142 3.45 28.63 -37.26
CA ASN A 142 2.97 29.99 -37.63
C ASN A 142 3.36 31.13 -36.65
N THR A 143 4.32 30.95 -35.75
CA THR A 143 4.56 31.89 -34.63
C THR A 143 5.97 32.52 -34.67
N SER A 144 6.13 33.69 -34.06
CA SER A 144 7.44 34.35 -33.94
C SER A 144 8.42 33.52 -33.09
N ASN A 145 9.72 33.60 -33.41
CA ASN A 145 10.77 32.86 -32.68
C ASN A 145 10.81 33.22 -31.18
N GLU A 146 10.44 34.44 -30.80
CA GLU A 146 10.45 34.90 -29.42
C GLU A 146 9.36 34.20 -28.59
N GLU A 147 8.14 34.12 -29.11
CA GLU A 147 7.03 33.45 -28.43
C GLU A 147 7.25 31.93 -28.34
N LEU A 148 7.83 31.32 -29.37
CA LEU A 148 8.27 29.92 -29.33
C LEU A 148 9.29 29.69 -28.19
N THR A 149 10.26 30.60 -28.06
CA THR A 149 11.31 30.51 -27.02
C THR A 149 10.73 30.62 -25.61
N ILE A 150 9.79 31.55 -25.39
CA ILE A 150 9.13 31.72 -24.08
C ILE A 150 8.35 30.46 -23.69
N ASN A 151 7.57 29.89 -24.62
CA ASN A 151 6.79 28.68 -24.32
C ASN A 151 7.70 27.45 -24.13
N ALA A 152 8.84 27.37 -24.84
CA ALA A 152 9.83 26.32 -24.63
C ALA A 152 10.50 26.43 -23.24
N LEU A 153 10.78 27.65 -22.78
CA LEU A 153 11.27 27.90 -21.43
C LEU A 153 10.24 27.47 -20.37
N LEU A 154 8.97 27.83 -20.55
CA LEU A 154 7.90 27.41 -19.65
C LEU A 154 7.77 25.89 -19.59
N TYR A 155 7.84 25.20 -20.73
CA TYR A 155 7.81 23.74 -20.80
C TYR A 155 8.98 23.11 -20.01
N ASN A 156 10.19 23.68 -20.13
CA ASN A 156 11.35 23.23 -19.36
C ASN A 156 11.14 23.45 -17.85
N GLN A 157 10.62 24.60 -17.43
CA GLN A 157 10.33 24.89 -16.03
C GLN A 157 9.28 23.92 -15.45
N LEU A 158 8.23 23.62 -16.22
CA LEU A 158 7.23 22.62 -15.83
C LEU A 158 7.85 21.22 -15.71
N THR A 159 8.78 20.88 -16.59
CA THR A 159 9.50 19.58 -16.53
C THR A 159 10.34 19.48 -15.25
N GLU A 160 11.05 20.55 -14.88
CA GLU A 160 11.83 20.60 -13.64
C GLU A 160 10.93 20.53 -12.40
N ALA A 161 9.81 21.25 -12.41
CA ALA A 161 8.82 21.20 -11.34
C ALA A 161 8.23 19.79 -11.18
N TRP A 162 7.91 19.13 -12.29
CA TRP A 162 7.42 17.75 -12.30
C TRP A 162 8.44 16.78 -11.70
N LEU A 163 9.71 16.88 -12.12
CA LEU A 163 10.80 16.04 -11.56
C LEU A 163 10.99 16.26 -10.06
N LYS A 164 10.88 17.50 -9.59
CA LYS A 164 10.95 17.83 -8.17
C LYS A 164 9.78 17.20 -7.41
N GLN A 165 8.55 17.35 -7.91
CA GLN A 165 7.36 16.79 -7.26
C GLN A 165 7.38 15.26 -7.26
N TYR A 166 7.82 14.62 -8.34
CA TYR A 166 8.01 13.17 -8.40
C TYR A 166 8.94 12.64 -7.31
N ARG A 167 10.05 13.35 -7.03
CA ARG A 167 10.95 13.00 -5.91
C ARG A 167 10.26 13.17 -4.55
N LEU A 168 9.49 14.24 -4.36
CA LEU A 168 8.74 14.44 -3.12
C LEU A 168 7.71 13.34 -2.88
N ASP A 169 7.02 12.89 -3.93
CA ASP A 169 6.06 11.80 -3.86
C ASP A 169 6.75 10.47 -3.50
N LEU A 170 7.91 10.17 -4.11
CA LEU A 170 8.71 8.99 -3.74
C LEU A 170 9.21 9.04 -2.29
N ASP A 171 9.69 10.20 -1.83
CA ASP A 171 10.13 10.38 -0.44
C ASP A 171 8.96 10.19 0.53
N GLN A 172 7.77 10.66 0.17
CA GLN A 172 6.57 10.48 0.96
C GLN A 172 6.17 9.00 1.06
N ILE A 173 6.16 8.26 -0.05
CA ILE A 173 5.90 6.82 -0.06
C ILE A 173 6.94 6.08 0.79
N SER A 174 8.22 6.48 0.72
CA SER A 174 9.27 5.87 1.55
C SER A 174 9.06 6.13 3.05
N LYS A 175 8.55 7.31 3.43
CA LYS A 175 8.18 7.62 4.82
C LYS A 175 6.97 6.80 5.28
N GLU A 176 5.96 6.63 4.44
CA GLU A 176 4.80 5.80 4.75
C GLU A 176 5.21 4.33 4.94
N ARG A 177 6.10 3.82 4.08
CA ARG A 177 6.66 2.48 4.21
C ARG A 177 7.40 2.29 5.54
N SER A 178 8.26 3.23 5.94
CA SER A 178 8.99 3.10 7.22
C SER A 178 8.05 3.18 8.43
N GLN A 179 6.96 3.95 8.35
CA GLN A 179 5.93 3.95 9.39
C GLN A 179 5.19 2.62 9.51
N CYS A 180 5.03 1.87 8.41
CA CYS A 180 4.49 0.51 8.45
C CYS A 180 5.42 -0.45 9.21
N GLU A 181 6.74 -0.19 9.24
CA GLU A 181 7.72 -1.07 9.90
C GLU A 181 7.83 -0.83 11.42
N LEU A 182 7.43 0.37 11.87
CA LEU A 182 7.47 0.81 13.26
C LEU A 182 6.16 0.53 14.02
N LYS A 183 5.10 0.14 13.33
CA LYS A 183 3.82 -0.30 13.88
C LYS A 183 3.72 -1.82 13.89
#